data_AF-A0A6G2KF43-F1
#
_entry.id   AF-A0A6G2KF43-F1
#
_cell.length_a   1.000
_cell.length_b   1.000
_cell.length_c   1.000
_cell.angle_alpha   90.00
_cell.angle_beta   90.00
_cell.angle_gamma   90.00
#
_symmetry.space_group_name_H-M   'P 1'
#
loop_
_entity.id
_entity.type
_entity.pdbx_description
1 polymer ?
#
loop_
_entity_poly.entity_id
_entity_poly.type
_entity_poly.pdbx_seq_one_letter_code
_entity_poly.pdbx_strand_id
1 'polypeptide(L)'
;MDINEAVQAPSFGRHESFHPRYGWLKKAHDQVSKKTDVFRADDATVRFGVGKNMVRAIRFWSLAFKITKEGAKSGLMITDLGDLIFRDGTGLDPYLERPETLWILHWLLLAPPCRVPTWWLIINQISGTVVGTRDLQDTVQELVKNNPQWNSPSPASVKRDIDVFLHTYTSKRDRLTIEEYIDCPFRNMNL
;
A
#
# COMPACT_ATOMS: atom_id res chain seq x y z
N MET A 1 -12.73 4.69 -15.96
CA MET A 1 -12.39 3.30 -15.64
C MET A 1 -13.36 2.85 -14.58
N ASP A 2 -14.05 1.72 -14.80
CA ASP A 2 -15.00 1.21 -13.81
C ASP A 2 -14.28 0.65 -12.59
N ILE A 3 -14.90 0.72 -11.42
CA ILE A 3 -14.28 0.26 -10.18
C ILE A 3 -14.00 -1.25 -10.17
N ASN A 4 -14.84 -2.05 -10.83
CA ASN A 4 -14.67 -3.50 -10.89
C ASN A 4 -13.61 -3.88 -11.94
N GLU A 5 -13.41 -3.06 -12.97
CA GLU A 5 -12.27 -3.19 -13.88
C GLU A 5 -10.95 -2.90 -13.16
N ALA A 6 -10.94 -1.86 -12.32
CA ALA A 6 -9.77 -1.47 -11.55
C ALA A 6 -9.45 -2.45 -10.43
N VAL A 7 -10.44 -2.84 -9.63
CA VAL A 7 -10.31 -3.67 -8.43
C VAL A 7 -10.82 -5.09 -8.69
N GLN A 8 -10.02 -5.88 -9.41
CA GLN A 8 -10.37 -7.25 -9.76
C GLN A 8 -10.26 -8.23 -8.58
N ALA A 9 -9.44 -7.91 -7.58
CA ALA A 9 -9.21 -8.72 -6.39
C ALA A 9 -9.26 -7.83 -5.14
N PRO A 10 -10.46 -7.43 -4.68
CA PRO A 10 -10.60 -6.50 -3.57
C PRO A 10 -10.02 -7.09 -2.29
N SER A 11 -9.32 -6.25 -1.54
CA SER A 11 -8.74 -6.64 -0.26
C SER A 11 -8.84 -5.50 0.73
N PHE A 12 -9.23 -5.83 1.97
CA PHE A 12 -9.46 -4.87 3.04
C PHE A 12 -8.66 -5.27 4.28
N GLY A 13 -8.04 -4.31 4.95
CA GLY A 13 -7.30 -4.51 6.20
C GLY A 13 -6.04 -5.36 6.09
N ARG A 14 -5.54 -5.65 4.89
CA ARG A 14 -4.38 -6.54 4.65
C ARG A 14 -3.04 -5.90 5.04
N HIS A 15 -2.99 -4.58 5.19
CA HIS A 15 -1.81 -3.84 5.63
C HIS A 15 -1.62 -3.85 7.16
N GLU A 16 -2.44 -4.58 7.93
CA GLU A 16 -2.30 -4.69 9.39
C GLU A 16 -2.26 -3.32 10.10
N SER A 17 -3.01 -2.34 9.58
CA SER A 17 -3.03 -0.94 10.04
C SER A 17 -1.72 -0.15 9.86
N PHE A 18 -0.75 -0.65 9.08
CA PHE A 18 0.48 0.08 8.76
C PHE A 18 0.38 0.82 7.42
N HIS A 19 0.74 2.11 7.42
CA HIS A 19 1.02 2.85 6.19
C HIS A 19 2.32 2.37 5.53
N PRO A 20 2.56 2.68 4.24
CA PRO A 20 3.85 2.45 3.60
C PRO A 20 4.95 3.24 4.32
N ARG A 21 6.13 2.63 4.44
CA ARG A 21 7.27 3.20 5.16
C ARG A 21 8.55 3.20 4.34
N TYR A 22 9.47 4.11 4.66
CA TYR A 22 10.78 4.14 4.01
C TYR A 22 11.49 2.78 4.15
N GLY A 23 12.18 2.38 3.09
CA GLY A 23 12.91 1.12 3.02
C GLY A 23 12.06 -0.15 2.97
N TRP A 24 10.72 -0.12 3.18
CA TRP A 24 9.91 -1.34 3.14
C TRP A 24 9.85 -1.98 1.75
N LEU A 25 9.67 -1.17 0.70
CA LEU A 25 9.66 -1.67 -0.68
C LEU A 25 11.03 -2.20 -1.10
N LYS A 26 12.10 -1.51 -0.71
CA LYS A 26 13.48 -1.97 -0.89
C LYS A 26 13.76 -3.30 -0.16
N LYS A 27 13.37 -3.42 1.11
CA LYS A 27 13.47 -4.68 1.87
C LYS A 27 12.70 -5.81 1.19
N ALA A 28 11.48 -5.55 0.70
CA ALA A 28 10.70 -6.54 -0.05
C ALA A 28 11.44 -7.00 -1.30
N HIS A 29 11.96 -6.05 -2.09
CA HIS A 29 12.75 -6.32 -3.28
C HIS A 29 13.97 -7.20 -2.95
N ASP A 30 14.77 -6.82 -1.97
CA ASP A 30 16.05 -7.49 -1.68
C ASP A 30 15.85 -8.90 -1.13
N GLN A 31 14.83 -9.10 -0.30
CA GLN A 31 14.53 -10.40 0.29
C GLN A 31 13.91 -11.35 -0.75
N VAL A 32 13.00 -10.86 -1.59
CA VAL A 32 12.37 -11.68 -2.66
C VAL A 32 13.37 -12.03 -3.75
N SER A 33 14.31 -11.15 -4.07
CA SER A 33 15.42 -11.42 -5.01
C SER A 33 16.30 -12.59 -4.56
N LYS A 34 16.40 -12.82 -3.25
CA LYS A 34 17.17 -13.94 -2.66
C LYS A 34 16.34 -15.20 -2.51
N LYS A 35 15.07 -15.07 -2.11
CA LYS A 35 14.17 -16.19 -1.82
C LYS A 35 12.71 -15.82 -2.09
N THR A 36 12.10 -16.47 -3.06
CA THR A 36 10.73 -16.15 -3.53
C THR A 36 9.66 -16.35 -2.45
N ASP A 37 9.84 -17.29 -1.52
CA ASP A 37 8.90 -17.60 -0.44
C ASP A 37 9.29 -16.97 0.91
N VAL A 38 10.21 -15.99 0.93
CA VAL A 38 10.77 -15.38 2.15
C VAL A 38 9.73 -14.87 3.16
N PHE A 39 8.58 -14.37 2.68
CA PHE A 39 7.50 -13.89 3.56
C PHE A 39 6.78 -14.99 4.36
N ARG A 40 7.02 -16.26 4.01
CA ARG A 40 6.45 -17.44 4.68
C ARG A 40 7.48 -18.23 5.47
N ALA A 41 8.75 -17.85 5.38
CA ALA A 41 9.80 -18.52 6.12
C ALA A 41 9.60 -18.28 7.64
N ASP A 42 9.92 -19.29 8.45
CA ASP A 42 9.79 -19.19 9.91
C ASP A 42 10.68 -18.09 10.50
N ASP A 43 11.78 -17.76 9.82
CA ASP A 43 12.73 -16.71 10.16
C ASP A 43 12.46 -15.37 9.46
N ALA A 44 11.28 -15.16 8.86
CA ALA A 44 10.96 -13.94 8.12
C ALA A 44 11.13 -12.67 8.97
N THR A 45 10.72 -12.68 10.25
CA THR A 45 10.88 -11.53 11.14
C THR A 45 12.35 -11.14 11.34
N VAL A 46 13.23 -12.14 11.44
CA VAL A 46 14.69 -11.93 11.55
C VAL A 46 15.24 -11.37 10.23
N ARG A 47 14.85 -11.94 9.09
CA ARG A 47 15.32 -11.50 7.77
C ARG A 47 14.92 -10.07 7.42
N PHE A 48 13.67 -9.70 7.72
CA PHE A 48 13.17 -8.34 7.47
C PHE A 48 13.55 -7.35 8.58
N GLY A 49 13.97 -7.85 9.76
CA GLY A 49 14.29 -7.04 10.93
C GLY A 49 13.06 -6.30 11.48
N VAL A 50 11.88 -6.92 11.41
CA VAL A 50 10.60 -6.30 11.84
C VAL A 50 9.65 -7.34 12.45
N GLY A 51 8.61 -6.87 13.14
CA GLY A 51 7.59 -7.74 13.73
C GLY A 51 6.72 -8.46 12.69
N LYS A 52 6.05 -9.55 13.11
CA LYS A 52 5.22 -10.41 12.24
C LYS A 52 4.15 -9.66 11.44
N ASN A 53 3.47 -8.69 12.06
CA ASN A 53 2.43 -7.90 11.40
C ASN A 53 3.04 -6.94 10.36
N MET A 54 4.22 -6.39 10.63
CA MET A 54 4.95 -5.56 9.67
C MET A 54 5.43 -6.39 8.48
N VAL A 55 5.87 -7.64 8.66
CA VAL A 55 6.20 -8.55 7.55
C VAL A 55 5.01 -8.73 6.60
N ARG A 56 3.80 -8.91 7.16
CA ARG A 56 2.56 -9.00 6.36
C ARG A 56 2.24 -7.70 5.63
N ALA A 57 2.42 -6.56 6.30
CA ALA A 57 2.21 -5.25 5.70
C ALA A 57 3.23 -4.97 4.57
N ILE A 58 4.51 -5.30 4.74
CA ILE A 58 5.54 -5.21 3.70
C ILE A 58 5.15 -6.07 2.50
N ARG A 59 4.71 -7.32 2.72
CA ARG A 59 4.22 -8.19 1.64
C ARG A 59 3.10 -7.51 0.87
N PHE A 60 2.09 -7.02 1.60
CA PHE A 60 0.93 -6.36 1.02
C PHE A 60 1.32 -5.13 0.18
N TRP A 61 2.11 -4.22 0.75
CA TRP A 61 2.53 -3.01 0.04
C TRP A 61 3.37 -3.32 -1.19
N SER A 62 4.28 -4.30 -1.12
CA SER A 62 5.09 -4.69 -2.28
C SER A 62 4.24 -5.16 -3.47
N LEU A 63 3.13 -5.87 -3.19
CA LEU A 63 2.17 -6.32 -4.19
C LEU A 63 1.27 -5.17 -4.67
N ALA A 64 0.83 -4.30 -3.77
CA ALA A 64 -0.06 -3.18 -4.07
C ALA A 64 0.63 -2.14 -4.97
N PHE A 65 1.91 -1.83 -4.69
CA PHE A 65 2.75 -0.96 -5.50
C PHE A 65 3.35 -1.64 -6.75
N LYS A 66 3.01 -2.91 -7.00
CA LYS A 66 3.48 -3.66 -8.18
C LYS A 66 5.00 -3.82 -8.26
N ILE A 67 5.69 -3.77 -7.12
CA ILE A 67 7.13 -4.06 -7.00
C ILE A 67 7.37 -5.57 -7.04
N THR A 68 6.44 -6.32 -6.47
CA THR A 68 6.39 -7.78 -6.56
C THR A 68 5.09 -8.22 -7.22
N LYS A 69 5.12 -9.44 -7.76
CA LYS A 69 3.95 -10.17 -8.28
C LYS A 69 3.88 -11.56 -7.67
N GLU A 70 2.69 -12.13 -7.62
CA GLU A 70 2.51 -13.51 -7.17
C GLU A 70 3.24 -14.47 -8.12
N GLY A 71 3.94 -15.45 -7.56
CA GLY A 71 4.70 -16.48 -8.28
C GLY A 71 4.23 -17.89 -7.94
N ALA A 72 5.04 -18.87 -8.34
CA ALA A 72 4.74 -20.28 -8.10
C ALA A 72 4.65 -20.60 -6.60
N LYS A 73 3.80 -21.57 -6.24
CA LYS A 73 3.61 -22.05 -4.85
C LYS A 73 3.31 -20.91 -3.85
N SER A 74 2.64 -19.85 -4.33
CA SER A 74 2.33 -18.62 -3.60
C SER A 74 3.54 -17.86 -3.02
N GLY A 75 4.72 -18.08 -3.59
CA GLY A 75 5.87 -17.18 -3.43
C GLY A 75 5.64 -15.88 -4.20
N LEU A 76 6.60 -14.97 -4.13
CA LEU A 76 6.63 -13.73 -4.90
C LEU A 76 7.79 -13.73 -5.88
N MET A 77 7.64 -12.93 -6.94
CA MET A 77 8.68 -12.59 -7.89
C MET A 77 8.79 -11.08 -7.99
N ILE A 78 10.00 -10.58 -8.27
CA ILE A 78 10.21 -9.17 -8.59
C ILE A 78 9.60 -8.86 -9.95
N THR A 79 8.99 -7.69 -10.11
CA THR A 79 8.55 -7.18 -11.41
C THR A 79 9.68 -6.43 -12.10
N ASP A 80 9.64 -6.31 -13.42
CA ASP A 80 10.67 -5.55 -14.16
C ASP A 80 10.78 -4.10 -13.65
N LEU A 81 9.64 -3.51 -13.26
CA LEU A 81 9.61 -2.20 -12.61
C LEU A 81 10.26 -2.22 -11.22
N GLY A 82 9.93 -3.21 -10.39
CA GLY A 82 10.50 -3.33 -9.05
C GLY A 82 12.02 -3.44 -9.09
N ASP A 83 12.52 -4.22 -10.04
CA ASP A 83 13.95 -4.36 -10.32
C ASP A 83 14.56 -3.06 -10.88
N LEU A 84 13.89 -2.40 -11.83
CA LEU A 84 14.33 -1.11 -12.39
C LEU A 84 14.51 -0.03 -11.30
N ILE A 85 13.60 0.04 -10.33
CA ILE A 85 13.66 1.05 -9.26
C ILE A 85 14.69 0.66 -8.19
N PHE A 86 14.63 -0.58 -7.69
CA PHE A 86 15.27 -0.97 -6.43
C PHE A 86 16.54 -1.80 -6.55
N ARG A 87 16.99 -2.20 -7.75
CA ARG A 87 18.21 -3.00 -7.91
C ARG A 87 19.44 -2.33 -7.27
N ASP A 88 20.23 -3.11 -6.54
CA ASP A 88 21.45 -2.62 -5.91
C ASP A 88 22.46 -2.12 -6.94
N GLY A 89 23.01 -0.94 -6.70
CA GLY A 89 24.06 -0.31 -7.52
C GLY A 89 23.60 0.25 -8.86
N THR A 90 22.49 -0.21 -9.43
CA THR A 90 22.03 0.22 -10.77
C THR A 90 20.55 0.61 -10.84
N GLY A 91 19.78 0.50 -9.76
CA GLY A 91 18.38 0.92 -9.71
C GLY A 91 18.25 2.44 -9.83
N LEU A 92 17.14 2.90 -10.40
CA LEU A 92 16.91 4.33 -10.66
C LEU A 92 16.72 5.17 -9.40
N ASP A 93 16.12 4.60 -8.34
CA ASP A 93 15.90 5.27 -7.06
C ASP A 93 15.69 4.26 -5.91
N PRO A 94 16.73 3.51 -5.50
CA PRO A 94 16.58 2.40 -4.54
C PRO A 94 16.13 2.82 -3.13
N TYR A 95 16.24 4.11 -2.81
CA TYR A 95 15.94 4.66 -1.49
C TYR A 95 14.73 5.61 -1.48
N LEU A 96 14.04 5.78 -2.62
CA LEU A 96 12.87 6.64 -2.78
C LEU A 96 13.15 8.11 -2.43
N GLU A 97 14.31 8.61 -2.86
CA GLU A 97 14.74 9.99 -2.61
C GLU A 97 14.09 10.97 -3.59
N ARG A 98 13.56 10.48 -4.70
CA ARG A 98 13.00 11.30 -5.77
C ARG A 98 11.47 11.40 -5.67
N PRO A 99 10.90 12.62 -5.57
CA PRO A 99 9.45 12.82 -5.56
C PRO A 99 8.74 12.21 -6.78
N GLU A 100 9.40 12.17 -7.95
CA GLU A 100 8.87 11.59 -9.18
C GLU A 100 8.60 10.09 -9.02
N THR A 101 9.49 9.37 -8.34
CA THR A 101 9.31 7.94 -8.04
C THR A 101 8.06 7.75 -7.17
N LEU A 102 7.82 8.63 -6.19
CA LEU A 102 6.65 8.55 -5.32
C LEU A 102 5.34 8.77 -6.09
N TRP A 103 5.31 9.72 -7.03
CA TRP A 103 4.17 9.92 -7.91
C TRP A 103 3.90 8.71 -8.80
N ILE A 104 4.95 8.08 -9.35
CA ILE A 104 4.83 6.84 -10.12
C ILE A 104 4.26 5.73 -9.25
N LEU A 105 4.77 5.55 -8.02
CA LEU A 105 4.27 4.55 -7.08
C LEU A 105 2.80 4.80 -6.70
N HIS A 106 2.41 6.05 -6.44
CA HIS A 106 1.01 6.39 -6.16
C HIS A 106 0.10 6.07 -7.35
N TRP A 107 0.50 6.44 -8.57
CA TRP A 107 -0.26 6.09 -9.77
C TRP A 107 -0.39 4.58 -9.93
N LEU A 108 0.70 3.84 -9.76
CA LEU A 108 0.71 2.38 -9.81
C LEU A 108 -0.18 1.76 -8.76
N LEU A 109 -0.24 2.31 -7.55
CA LEU A 109 -1.07 1.79 -6.48
C LEU A 109 -2.55 1.76 -6.88
N LEU A 110 -3.00 2.76 -7.64
CA LEU A 110 -4.38 2.92 -8.11
C LEU A 110 -4.64 2.29 -9.48
N ALA A 111 -3.60 2.05 -10.29
CA ALA A 111 -3.70 1.42 -11.60
C ALA A 111 -4.17 -0.05 -11.49
N PRO A 112 -4.90 -0.59 -12.49
CA PRO A 112 -5.30 -2.00 -12.51
C PRO A 112 -4.09 -2.96 -12.56
N PRO A 113 -4.18 -4.14 -11.91
CA PRO A 113 -5.13 -4.47 -10.88
C PRO A 113 -4.82 -3.68 -9.59
N CYS A 114 -5.81 -2.98 -9.06
CA CYS A 114 -5.75 -2.22 -7.82
C CYS A 114 -6.07 -3.13 -6.63
N ARG A 115 -5.24 -3.07 -5.58
CA ARG A 115 -5.39 -3.87 -4.35
C ARG A 115 -5.95 -3.07 -3.15
N VAL A 116 -6.15 -1.77 -3.34
CA VAL A 116 -6.60 -0.81 -2.32
C VAL A 116 -7.94 -0.18 -2.73
N PRO A 117 -9.06 -0.94 -2.71
CA PRO A 117 -10.38 -0.45 -3.13
C PRO A 117 -10.79 0.86 -2.45
N THR A 118 -10.58 0.94 -1.14
CA THR A 118 -10.86 2.13 -0.32
C THR A 118 -10.13 3.35 -0.86
N TRP A 119 -8.85 3.22 -1.22
CA TRP A 119 -8.04 4.34 -1.70
C TRP A 119 -8.47 4.74 -3.11
N TRP A 120 -8.80 3.75 -3.95
CA TRP A 120 -9.32 4.00 -5.29
C TRP A 120 -10.63 4.80 -5.24
N LEU A 121 -11.57 4.43 -4.36
CA LEU A 121 -12.82 5.17 -4.15
C LEU A 121 -12.56 6.62 -3.75
N ILE A 122 -11.71 6.83 -2.74
CA ILE A 122 -11.42 8.16 -2.21
C ILE A 122 -10.82 9.07 -3.30
N ILE A 123 -9.89 8.55 -4.10
CA ILE A 123 -9.19 9.36 -5.10
C ILE A 123 -9.99 9.53 -6.40
N ASN A 124 -10.68 8.48 -6.87
CA ASN A 124 -11.28 8.49 -8.22
C ASN A 124 -12.78 8.78 -8.24
N GLN A 125 -13.50 8.51 -7.14
CA GLN A 125 -14.96 8.61 -7.13
C GLN A 125 -15.48 9.70 -6.20
N ILE A 126 -14.84 9.89 -5.04
CA ILE A 126 -15.26 10.91 -4.08
C ILE A 126 -14.71 12.27 -4.54
N SER A 127 -15.52 12.99 -5.31
CA SER A 127 -15.21 14.34 -5.81
C SER A 127 -15.62 15.38 -4.77
N GLY A 128 -14.66 16.04 -4.13
CA GLY A 128 -14.93 17.15 -3.20
C GLY A 128 -13.64 17.63 -2.54
N THR A 129 -13.30 18.90 -2.70
CA THR A 129 -12.03 19.49 -2.23
C THR A 129 -11.94 19.61 -0.70
N VAL A 130 -13.06 19.46 0.03
CA VAL A 130 -13.07 19.41 1.49
C VAL A 130 -14.19 18.49 1.96
N VAL A 131 -13.85 17.25 2.31
CA VAL A 131 -14.78 16.29 2.96
C VAL A 131 -14.32 16.10 4.40
N GLY A 132 -15.24 16.24 5.36
CA GLY A 132 -14.95 15.92 6.75
C GLY A 132 -14.60 14.44 6.92
N THR A 133 -13.71 14.10 7.86
CA THR A 133 -13.30 12.70 8.08
C THR A 133 -14.47 11.74 8.33
N ARG A 134 -15.52 12.23 9.02
CA ARG A 134 -16.74 11.44 9.27
C ARG A 134 -17.52 11.20 7.99
N ASP A 135 -17.78 12.26 7.22
CA ASP A 135 -18.52 12.15 5.97
C ASP A 135 -17.78 11.25 4.96
N LEU A 136 -16.45 11.32 4.94
CA LEU A 136 -15.61 10.40 4.16
C LEU A 136 -15.80 8.95 4.60
N GLN A 137 -15.77 8.70 5.91
CA GLN A 137 -15.98 7.36 6.47
C GLN A 137 -17.36 6.80 6.17
N ASP A 138 -18.41 7.61 6.28
CA ASP A 138 -19.78 7.20 6.02
C ASP A 138 -19.98 6.92 4.51
N THR A 139 -19.48 7.82 3.65
CA THR A 139 -19.56 7.68 2.19
C THR A 139 -18.83 6.43 1.69
N VAL A 140 -17.57 6.22 2.11
CA VAL A 140 -16.80 5.04 1.69
C VAL A 140 -17.46 3.76 2.20
N GLN A 141 -17.95 3.73 3.44
CA GLN A 141 -18.62 2.55 3.98
C GLN A 141 -19.90 2.22 3.20
N GLU A 142 -20.68 3.22 2.82
CA GLU A 142 -21.87 3.03 1.99
C GLU A 142 -21.52 2.50 0.60
N LEU A 143 -20.53 3.08 -0.07
CA LEU A 143 -20.06 2.63 -1.39
C LEU A 143 -19.54 1.19 -1.35
N VAL A 144 -18.77 0.84 -0.31
CA VAL A 144 -18.27 -0.53 -0.12
C VAL A 144 -19.40 -1.51 0.13
N LYS A 145 -20.37 -1.15 0.99
CA LYS A 145 -21.53 -1.99 1.32
C LYS A 145 -22.42 -2.24 0.11
N ASN A 146 -22.57 -1.24 -0.76
CA ASN A 146 -23.43 -1.30 -1.93
C ASN A 146 -22.75 -1.98 -3.14
N ASN A 147 -21.45 -2.32 -3.08
CA ASN A 147 -20.78 -3.07 -4.14
C ASN A 147 -20.95 -4.60 -3.93
N PRO A 148 -21.74 -5.29 -4.78
CA PRO A 148 -22.03 -6.72 -4.61
C PRO A 148 -20.82 -7.63 -4.86
N GLN A 149 -19.76 -7.15 -5.53
CA GLN A 149 -18.59 -7.97 -5.89
C GLN A 149 -17.56 -8.08 -4.76
N TRP A 150 -17.73 -7.33 -3.67
CA TRP A 150 -16.69 -7.15 -2.65
C TRP A 150 -16.86 -8.02 -1.39
N ASN A 151 -17.79 -8.98 -1.41
CA ASN A 151 -18.02 -9.94 -0.33
C ASN A 151 -18.24 -9.29 1.05
N SER A 152 -18.84 -8.10 1.10
CA SER A 152 -19.25 -7.40 2.33
C SER A 152 -18.17 -7.36 3.42
N PRO A 153 -17.06 -6.63 3.22
CA PRO A 153 -15.99 -6.53 4.23
C PRO A 153 -16.52 -5.90 5.52
N SER A 154 -15.89 -6.23 6.65
CA SER A 154 -16.33 -5.67 7.93
C SER A 154 -16.12 -4.15 7.99
N PRO A 155 -17.06 -3.38 8.60
CA PRO A 155 -16.92 -1.94 8.76
C PRO A 155 -15.59 -1.53 9.43
N ALA A 156 -15.12 -2.33 10.39
CA ALA A 156 -13.85 -2.12 11.06
C ALA A 156 -12.63 -2.29 10.14
N SER A 157 -12.71 -3.10 9.08
CA SER A 157 -11.64 -3.22 8.08
C SER A 157 -11.62 -2.02 7.15
N VAL A 158 -12.79 -1.61 6.65
CA VAL A 158 -12.93 -0.41 5.82
C VAL A 158 -12.45 0.83 6.56
N LYS A 159 -12.87 1.01 7.82
CA LYS A 159 -12.40 2.12 8.66
C LYS A 159 -10.88 2.13 8.80
N ARG A 160 -10.25 0.97 9.02
CA ARG A 160 -8.77 0.86 9.10
C ARG A 160 -8.10 1.27 7.78
N ASP A 161 -8.66 0.89 6.64
CA ASP A 161 -8.11 1.28 5.34
C ASP A 161 -8.18 2.80 5.13
N ILE A 162 -9.29 3.44 5.55
CA ILE A 162 -9.46 4.90 5.51
C ILE A 162 -8.47 5.58 6.46
N ASP A 163 -8.33 5.07 7.68
CA ASP A 163 -7.40 5.62 8.66
C ASP A 163 -5.95 5.56 8.14
N VAL A 164 -5.56 4.46 7.48
CA VAL A 164 -4.23 4.33 6.86
C VAL A 164 -4.08 5.21 5.62
N PHE A 165 -5.12 5.41 4.81
CA PHE A 165 -5.12 6.38 3.71
C PHE A 165 -4.82 7.80 4.23
N LEU A 166 -5.59 8.24 5.22
CA LEU A 166 -5.43 9.57 5.83
C LEU A 166 -4.05 9.70 6.47
N HIS A 167 -3.58 8.67 7.16
CA HIS A 167 -2.25 8.66 7.74
C HIS A 167 -1.14 8.72 6.67
N THR A 168 -1.37 8.18 5.47
CA THR A 168 -0.37 8.18 4.39
C THR A 168 -0.20 9.56 3.76
N TYR A 169 -1.30 10.27 3.49
CA TYR A 169 -1.29 11.50 2.70
C TYR A 169 -1.43 12.80 3.50
N THR A 170 -2.01 12.76 4.71
CA THR A 170 -2.22 13.98 5.49
C THR A 170 -1.02 14.35 6.35
N SER A 171 -0.73 15.65 6.46
CA SER A 171 0.45 16.18 7.17
C SER A 171 0.16 16.74 8.56
N LYS A 172 -0.96 16.41 9.20
CA LYS A 172 -1.30 16.97 10.52
C LYS A 172 -0.31 16.51 11.60
N ARG A 173 0.69 17.35 11.88
CA ARG A 173 1.77 17.14 12.87
C ARG A 173 1.25 16.88 14.28
N ASP A 174 0.10 17.45 14.64
CA ASP A 174 -0.37 17.49 16.04
C ASP A 174 -0.80 16.13 16.62
N ARG A 175 -0.86 15.07 15.82
CA ARG A 175 -1.29 13.73 16.29
C ARG A 175 -0.25 12.63 16.11
N LEU A 176 0.89 12.93 15.48
CA LEU A 176 1.90 11.91 15.13
C LEU A 176 3.22 12.18 15.84
N THR A 177 3.91 11.12 16.22
CA THR A 177 5.30 11.25 16.64
C THR A 177 6.16 11.72 15.46
N ILE A 178 7.30 12.36 15.76
CA ILE A 178 8.27 12.80 14.73
C ILE A 178 8.71 11.60 13.88
N GLU A 179 8.90 10.44 14.51
CA GLU A 179 9.28 9.20 13.83
C GLU A 179 8.20 8.76 12.83
N GLU A 180 6.92 8.68 13.23
CA GLU A 180 5.81 8.31 12.33
C GLU A 180 5.58 9.33 11.21
N TYR A 181 5.89 10.60 11.47
CA TYR A 181 5.81 11.64 10.44
C TYR A 181 6.88 11.42 9.36
N ILE A 182 8.12 11.18 9.76
CA ILE A 182 9.27 10.98 8.87
C ILE A 182 9.22 9.63 8.15
N ASP A 183 8.65 8.59 8.77
CA ASP A 183 8.70 7.22 8.26
C ASP A 183 7.86 7.01 6.98
N CYS A 184 6.89 7.87 6.65
CA CYS A 184 6.05 7.73 5.45
C CYS A 184 6.55 8.59 4.26
N PRO A 185 7.01 7.98 3.14
CA PRO A 185 7.50 8.76 1.99
C PRO A 185 6.41 9.57 1.28
N PHE A 186 5.16 9.11 1.28
CA PHE A 186 4.07 9.70 0.51
C PHE A 186 3.46 10.96 1.14
N ARG A 187 3.84 11.31 2.37
CA ARG A 187 3.20 12.39 3.15
C ARG A 187 3.41 13.78 2.53
N ASN A 188 4.51 13.97 1.81
CA ASN A 188 4.87 15.24 1.17
C ASN A 188 4.25 15.41 -0.23
N MET A 189 3.38 14.50 -0.66
CA MET A 189 2.71 14.61 -1.97
C MET A 189 1.60 15.66 -2.01
N ASN A 190 1.17 16.18 -0.85
CA ASN A 190 0.12 17.22 -0.72
C ASN A 190 -1.20 16.84 -1.42
N LEU A 191 -1.62 15.58 -1.25
CA LEU A 191 -2.91 15.03 -1.70
C LEU A 191 -3.99 15.12 -0.62
#